data_AF-A0A7X8IM66-F1
#
_entry.id   AF-A0A7X8IM66-F1
#
_cell.length_a   1.000
_cell.length_b   1.000
_cell.length_c   1.000
_cell.angle_alpha   90.00
_cell.angle_beta   90.00
_cell.angle_gamma   90.00
#
_symmetry.space_group_name_H-M   'P 1'
#
loop_
_entity.id
_entity.type
_entity.pdbx_description
1 polymer ?
#
loop_
_entity_poly.entity_id
_entity_poly.type
_entity_poly.pdbx_seq_one_letter_code
_entity_poly.pdbx_strand_id
1 'polypeptide(L)'
;MEGASINAVDRFLPEGFCTVGVRIAINHTAATPIGMTVTARAELQEVDGRRLVLKVEGFDEQEKVGEGTHERYIVQMDKFMQKNRGKLG
;
A
#
# COMPACT_ATOMS: atom_id res chain seq x y z
N MET A 1 -4.50 -1.35 5.45
CA MET A 1 -3.03 -1.18 5.31
C MET A 1 -2.63 -0.57 3.97
N GLU A 2 -3.25 -0.90 2.84
CA GLU A 2 -2.87 -0.32 1.53
C GLU A 2 -2.92 1.21 1.46
N GLY A 3 -3.93 1.83 2.10
CA GLY A 3 -4.02 3.30 2.19
C GLY A 3 -2.82 3.93 2.89
N ALA A 4 -2.29 3.30 3.94
CA ALA A 4 -1.06 3.77 4.59
C ALA A 4 0.14 3.67 3.64
N SER A 5 0.22 2.62 2.83
CA SER A 5 1.27 2.48 1.82
C SER A 5 1.18 3.53 0.72
N ILE A 6 -0.02 3.86 0.23
CA ILE A 6 -0.23 4.97 -0.72
C ILE A 6 0.25 6.27 -0.10
N ASN A 7 -0.23 6.61 1.09
CA ASN A 7 0.11 7.85 1.79
C ASN A 7 1.61 7.97 2.08
N ALA A 8 2.29 6.84 2.27
CA ALA A 8 3.73 6.80 2.53
C ALA A 8 4.58 7.16 1.31
N VAL A 9 4.11 6.93 0.08
CA VAL A 9 4.96 7.05 -1.13
C VAL A 9 4.42 8.00 -2.20
N ASP A 10 3.10 8.05 -2.43
CA ASP A 10 2.53 8.77 -3.59
C ASP A 10 2.82 10.27 -3.54
N ARG A 11 2.86 10.87 -2.34
CA ARG A 11 3.18 12.31 -2.16
C ARG A 11 4.60 12.70 -2.57
N PHE A 12 5.49 11.73 -2.76
CA PHE A 12 6.87 11.95 -3.16
C PHE A 12 7.09 11.73 -4.67
N LEU A 13 6.04 11.33 -5.40
CA LEU A 13 6.13 11.10 -6.83
C LEU A 13 5.91 12.40 -7.61
N PRO A 14 6.52 12.53 -8.81
CA PRO A 14 6.22 13.64 -9.71
C PRO A 14 4.74 13.67 -10.11
N GLU A 15 4.28 14.83 -10.55
CA GLU A 15 2.94 14.98 -11.12
C GLU A 15 2.70 13.99 -12.28
N GLY A 16 1.50 13.42 -12.34
CA GLY A 16 1.13 12.42 -13.35
C GLY A 16 1.62 11.00 -13.05
N PHE A 17 2.27 10.76 -11.91
CA PHE A 17 2.63 9.43 -11.43
C PHE A 17 1.85 9.04 -10.17
N CYS A 18 1.62 7.75 -10.00
CA CYS A 18 1.08 7.16 -8.77
C CYS A 18 1.70 5.77 -8.55
N THR A 19 1.30 5.10 -7.48
CA THR A 19 1.61 3.68 -7.29
C THR A 19 0.39 2.77 -7.43
N VAL A 20 0.62 1.55 -7.92
CA VAL A 20 -0.37 0.46 -7.97
C VAL A 20 0.14 -0.72 -7.18
N GLY A 21 -0.70 -1.29 -6.30
CA GLY A 21 -0.36 -2.50 -5.53
C GLY A 21 -0.32 -3.73 -6.44
N VAL A 22 0.70 -4.58 -6.29
CA VAL A 22 0.85 -5.80 -7.08
C VAL A 22 0.93 -7.07 -6.24
N ARG A 23 1.28 -6.94 -4.95
CA ARG A 23 1.32 -8.06 -4.01
C ARG A 23 1.09 -7.57 -2.59
N ILE A 24 0.31 -8.33 -1.83
CA ILE A 24 0.11 -8.14 -0.41
C ILE A 24 0.26 -9.48 0.31
N ALA A 25 0.97 -9.51 1.43
CA ALA A 25 1.17 -10.69 2.25
C ALA A 25 1.12 -10.27 3.72
N ILE A 26 0.07 -10.67 4.44
CA ILE A 26 -0.25 -10.19 5.79
C ILE A 26 -0.57 -11.37 6.70
N ASN A 27 -0.08 -11.31 7.94
CA ASN A 27 -0.54 -12.12 9.05
C ASN A 27 -1.49 -11.28 9.90
N HIS A 28 -2.69 -11.80 10.18
CA HIS A 28 -3.63 -11.23 11.15
C HIS A 28 -3.36 -11.89 12.50
N THR A 29 -2.85 -11.14 13.47
CA THR A 29 -2.28 -11.69 14.72
C THR A 29 -3.21 -11.60 15.92
N ALA A 30 -4.15 -10.65 15.93
CA ALA A 30 -5.11 -10.46 17.00
C ALA A 30 -6.42 -9.85 16.45
N ALA A 31 -7.55 -10.13 17.09
CA ALA A 31 -8.85 -9.59 16.68
C ALA A 31 -9.15 -8.25 17.36
N THR A 32 -9.73 -7.30 16.62
CA THR A 32 -10.12 -5.99 17.15
C THR A 32 -11.64 -5.91 17.36
N PRO A 33 -12.13 -5.59 18.57
CA PRO A 33 -13.54 -5.33 18.84
C PRO A 33 -14.10 -4.13 18.05
N ILE A 34 -15.42 -4.16 17.81
CA ILE A 34 -16.15 -3.03 17.22
C ILE A 34 -16.03 -1.80 18.12
N GLY A 35 -15.75 -0.65 17.52
CA GLY A 35 -15.65 0.64 18.21
C GLY A 35 -14.23 1.09 18.51
N MET A 36 -13.22 0.20 18.42
CA MET A 36 -11.82 0.57 18.56
C MET A 36 -11.25 1.20 17.29
N THR A 37 -10.30 2.11 17.48
CA THR A 37 -9.54 2.71 16.37
C THR A 37 -8.38 1.79 15.97
N VAL A 38 -8.26 1.52 14.67
CA VAL A 38 -7.07 0.81 14.12
C VAL A 38 -6.18 1.80 13.38
N THR A 39 -4.93 1.90 13.80
CA THR A 39 -3.88 2.67 13.13
C THR A 39 -3.05 1.77 12.23
N ALA A 40 -3.01 2.08 10.92
CA ALA A 40 -2.14 1.40 9.98
C ALA A 40 -0.86 2.23 9.73
N ARG A 41 0.31 1.60 9.87
CA ARG A 41 1.62 2.17 9.55
C ARG A 41 2.18 1.48 8.30
N ALA A 42 2.86 2.25 7.45
CA ALA A 42 3.65 1.72 6.34
C ALA A 42 5.03 2.36 6.36
N GLU A 43 6.05 1.56 6.09
CA GLU A 43 7.45 1.99 6.01
C GLU A 43 8.06 1.44 4.73
N LEU A 44 8.61 2.31 3.88
CA LEU A 44 9.31 1.91 2.65
C LEU A 44 10.64 1.25 3.04
N GLN A 45 10.80 -0.03 2.71
CA GLN A 45 12.00 -0.81 3.04
C GLN A 45 12.96 -0.94 1.85
N GLU A 46 12.41 -0.99 0.63
CA GLU A 46 13.19 -1.24 -0.58
C GLU A 46 12.66 -0.43 -1.76
N VAL A 47 13.59 0.10 -2.56
CA VAL A 47 13.32 0.71 -3.87
C VAL A 47 14.21 0.02 -4.91
N ASP A 48 13.57 -0.74 -5.80
CA ASP A 48 14.23 -1.40 -6.93
C ASP A 48 13.62 -0.87 -8.24
N GLY A 49 14.24 0.20 -8.75
CA GLY A 49 13.74 0.95 -9.90
C GLY A 49 12.33 1.49 -9.67
N ARG A 50 11.33 0.84 -10.28
CA ARG A 50 9.90 1.19 -10.15
C ARG A 50 9.14 0.32 -9.15
N ARG A 51 9.80 -0.68 -8.55
CA ARG A 51 9.24 -1.58 -7.53
C ARG A 51 9.56 -1.01 -6.14
N LEU A 52 8.53 -0.96 -5.29
CA LEU A 52 8.61 -0.51 -3.91
C LEU A 52 8.15 -1.65 -3.00
N VAL A 53 8.93 -1.98 -1.99
CA VAL A 53 8.52 -2.94 -0.94
C VAL A 53 8.32 -2.18 0.36
N LEU A 54 7.11 -2.26 0.91
CA LEU A 54 6.76 -1.62 2.16
C LEU A 54 6.50 -2.67 3.23
N LYS A 55 7.08 -2.46 4.42
CA LYS A 55 6.60 -3.11 5.65
C LYS A 55 5.31 -2.42 6.07
N VAL A 56 4.29 -3.19 6.42
CA VAL A 56 3.01 -2.66 6.92
C VAL A 56 2.65 -3.31 8.24
N GLU A 57 2.11 -2.50 9.14
CA GLU A 57 1.71 -2.91 10.48
C GLU A 57 0.36 -2.25 10.81
N GLY A 58 -0.46 -2.96 11.58
CA GLY A 58 -1.76 -2.50 12.06
C GLY A 58 -1.80 -2.68 13.56
N PHE A 59 -2.22 -1.64 14.26
CA PHE A 59 -2.36 -1.62 15.72
C PHE A 59 -3.77 -1.16 16.05
N ASP A 60 -4.44 -1.86 16.95
CA ASP A 60 -5.56 -1.25 17.65
C ASP A 60 -5.06 -0.48 18.87
N GLU A 61 -5.95 -0.12 19.78
CA GLU A 61 -5.63 0.65 20.98
C GLU A 61 -4.85 -0.16 22.03
N GLN A 62 -4.72 -1.48 21.87
CA GLN A 62 -4.06 -2.38 22.81
C GLN A 62 -2.81 -3.04 22.23
N GLU A 63 -2.89 -3.58 21.00
CA GLU A 63 -1.82 -4.42 20.46
C GLU A 63 -1.71 -4.40 18.93
N LYS A 64 -0.70 -5.10 18.42
CA LYS A 64 -0.50 -5.31 16.98
C LYS A 64 -1.48 -6.37 16.49
N VAL A 65 -2.36 -5.97 15.58
CA VAL A 65 -3.44 -6.81 15.04
C VAL A 65 -3.06 -7.40 13.68
N GLY A 66 -2.06 -6.85 13.01
CA GLY A 66 -1.50 -7.51 11.84
C GLY A 66 -0.20 -6.89 11.35
N GLU A 67 0.53 -7.67 10.57
CA GLU A 67 1.79 -7.25 9.98
C GLU A 67 2.07 -7.95 8.65
N GLY A 68 2.91 -7.35 7.83
CA GLY A 68 3.42 -8.02 6.65
C GLY A 68 4.05 -7.06 5.65
N THR A 69 3.95 -7.41 4.37
CA THR A 69 4.54 -6.65 3.27
C THR A 69 3.52 -6.29 2.21
N HIS A 70 3.72 -5.12 1.61
CA HIS A 70 2.95 -4.61 0.49
C HIS A 70 3.91 -4.13 -0.61
N GLU A 71 3.84 -4.77 -1.77
CA GLU A 71 4.64 -4.39 -2.93
C GLU A 71 3.82 -3.51 -3.87
N ARG A 72 4.41 -2.39 -4.26
CA ARG A 72 3.78 -1.39 -5.13
C ARG A 72 4.69 -1.04 -6.29
N TYR A 73 4.10 -0.70 -7.43
CA TYR A 73 4.83 -0.24 -8.60
C TYR A 73 4.47 1.19 -8.96
N ILE A 74 5.49 2.01 -9.22
CA ILE A 74 5.32 3.36 -9.76
C ILE A 74 4.85 3.25 -11.22
N VAL A 75 3.77 3.95 -11.55
CA VAL A 75 3.18 4.00 -12.89
C VAL A 75 2.90 5.44 -13.32
N GLN A 76 3.00 5.68 -14.62
CA GLN A 76 2.53 6.93 -15.22
C GLN A 76 1.02 6.80 -15.46
N MET A 77 0.23 7.73 -14.91
CA MET A 77 -1.22 7.63 -14.84
C MET A 77 -1.86 7.48 -16.22
N ASP A 78 -1.48 8.34 -17.18
CA ASP A 78 -2.08 8.32 -18.52
C ASP A 78 -1.84 7.00 -19.26
N LYS A 79 -0.61 6.48 -19.23
CA LYS A 79 -0.27 5.19 -19.83
C LYS A 79 -1.00 4.04 -19.15
N PHE A 80 -1.10 4.09 -17.82
CA PHE A 80 -1.84 3.10 -17.06
C PHE A 80 -3.33 3.10 -17.41
N MET A 81 -3.94 4.28 -17.48
CA MET A 81 -5.35 4.44 -17.84
C MET A 81 -5.63 4.06 -19.29
N GLN A 82 -4.74 4.38 -20.23
CA GLN A 82 -4.85 3.92 -21.62
C GLN A 82 -4.84 2.38 -21.69
N LYS A 83 -3.88 1.73 -21.02
CA LYS A 83 -3.80 0.27 -20.96
C LYS A 83 -5.03 -0.35 -20.27
N ASN A 84 -5.56 0.31 -19.24
CA ASN A 84 -6.77 -0.11 -18.55
C ASN A 84 -7.99 -0.06 -19.49
N ARG A 85 -8.18 1.06 -20.19
CA ARG A 85 -9.28 1.24 -21.15
C ARG A 85 -9.24 0.23 -22.30
N GLY A 86 -8.06 -0.18 -22.76
CA GLY A 86 -7.92 -1.24 -23.77
C GLY A 86 -8.44 -2.62 -23.33
N LYS A 87 -8.78 -2.81 -22.05
CA LYS A 87 -9.48 -4.02 -21.58
C LYS A 87 -10.99 -3.97 -21.78
N LEU A 88 -11.55 -2.79 -22.07
CA LEU A 88 -12.99 -2.60 -22.29
C LEU A 88 -13.41 -2.85 -23.75
N GLY A 89 -12.46 -3.02 -24.68
CA GLY A 89 -12.69 -3.17 -26.11
C GLY A 89 -11.80 -2.24 -26.92
#